data_AF-A0A1F6Y4I4-F1
#
_entry.id   AF-A0A1F6Y4I4-F1
#
_cell.length_a   1.000
_cell.length_b   1.000
_cell.length_c   1.000
_cell.angle_alpha   90.00
_cell.angle_beta   90.00
_cell.angle_gamma   90.00
#
_symmetry.space_group_name_H-M   'P 1'
#
loop_
_entity.id
_entity.type
_entity.pdbx_description
1 polymer ?
#
loop_
_entity_poly.entity_id
_entity_poly.type
_entity_poly.pdbx_seq_one_letter_code
_entity_poly.pdbx_strand_id
1 'polypeptide(L)'
;MNMGKNLAFIDGQNLHLGTTLSDRPWKVKLSKFKIYLEKKYDVKEAYYFLGYVQDINQEIYSEIQKAGFILVFKQHNPAMLGKKKGNVDTDIVFEIMKKLYRKDNFAKIVLVSGDGDYKLLVDFLIEENKFKKILFPNKKFASSLYKSLGGEYFDHLESKDVKEKISI
;
A
#
# COMPACT_ATOMS: atom_id res chain seq x y z
N MET A 1 26.96 7.83 -4.48
CA MET A 1 26.35 6.84 -3.56
C MET A 1 25.28 6.10 -4.33
N ASN A 2 25.28 4.77 -4.31
CA ASN A 2 24.24 3.99 -4.99
C ASN A 2 22.92 4.21 -4.24
N MET A 3 21.93 4.84 -4.89
CA MET A 3 20.64 5.13 -4.26
C MET A 3 19.97 3.79 -3.93
N GLY A 4 19.50 3.61 -2.68
CA GLY A 4 18.82 2.37 -2.28
C GLY A 4 17.61 2.05 -3.16
N LYS A 5 17.11 0.82 -3.12
CA LYS A 5 15.90 0.43 -3.88
C LYS A 5 14.63 1.11 -3.37
N ASN A 6 13.53 1.01 -4.12
CA ASN A 6 12.25 1.55 -3.69
C ASN A 6 11.63 0.70 -2.58
N LEU A 7 10.78 1.33 -1.77
CA LEU A 7 9.97 0.68 -0.73
C LEU A 7 8.50 0.77 -1.10
N ALA A 8 7.73 -0.27 -0.80
CA ALA A 8 6.27 -0.23 -0.95
C ALA A 8 5.57 -0.26 0.41
N PHE A 9 4.51 0.53 0.56
CA PHE A 9 3.63 0.55 1.72
C PHE A 9 2.22 0.23 1.24
N ILE A 10 1.66 -0.85 1.75
CA ILE A 10 0.38 -1.39 1.31
C ILE A 10 -0.61 -1.25 2.45
N ASP A 11 -1.66 -0.46 2.22
CA ASP A 11 -2.87 -0.50 3.02
C ASP A 11 -3.64 -1.76 2.63
N GLY A 12 -3.54 -2.79 3.46
CA GLY A 12 -4.12 -4.09 3.16
C GLY A 12 -5.64 -4.08 3.10
N GLN A 13 -6.29 -3.22 3.89
CA GLN A 13 -7.74 -3.09 3.88
C GLN A 13 -8.20 -2.35 2.62
N ASN A 14 -7.52 -1.27 2.25
CA ASN A 14 -7.84 -0.53 1.04
C ASN A 14 -7.58 -1.35 -0.23
N LEU A 15 -6.48 -2.12 -0.28
CA LEU A 15 -6.22 -3.08 -1.37
C LEU A 15 -7.32 -4.13 -1.48
N HIS A 16 -7.70 -4.76 -0.36
CA HIS A 16 -8.73 -5.79 -0.35
C HIS A 16 -10.08 -5.23 -0.80
N LEU A 17 -10.60 -4.23 -0.09
CA LEU A 17 -11.92 -3.65 -0.36
C LEU A 17 -11.97 -3.01 -1.75
N GLY A 18 -10.93 -2.29 -2.15
CA GLY A 18 -10.88 -1.63 -3.46
C GLY A 18 -10.92 -2.61 -4.64
N THR A 19 -10.40 -3.83 -4.48
CA THR A 19 -10.44 -4.87 -5.53
C THR A 19 -11.70 -5.73 -5.47
N THR A 20 -12.14 -6.15 -4.28
CA THR A 20 -13.31 -7.04 -4.12
C THR A 20 -14.65 -6.32 -4.25
N LEU A 21 -14.71 -5.01 -3.94
CA LEU A 21 -15.92 -4.19 -4.09
C LEU A 21 -15.91 -3.34 -5.36
N SER A 22 -15.02 -3.66 -6.32
CA SER A 22 -15.00 -2.99 -7.62
C SER A 22 -16.19 -3.40 -8.50
N ASP A 23 -16.45 -2.64 -9.58
CA ASP A 23 -17.50 -2.98 -10.56
C ASP A 23 -17.31 -4.37 -11.19
N ARG A 24 -16.05 -4.81 -11.27
CA ARG A 24 -15.67 -6.15 -11.72
C ARG A 24 -14.79 -6.80 -10.66
N PRO A 25 -15.41 -7.32 -9.57
CA PRO A 25 -14.71 -7.87 -8.43
C PRO A 25 -13.61 -8.83 -8.84
N TRP A 26 -12.47 -8.72 -8.16
CA TRP A 26 -11.34 -9.59 -8.41
C TRP A 26 -10.47 -9.71 -7.16
N LYS A 27 -9.59 -10.70 -7.16
CA LYS A 27 -8.66 -10.96 -6.07
C LYS A 27 -7.24 -10.83 -6.57
N VAL A 28 -6.42 -10.14 -5.80
CA VAL A 28 -4.99 -10.02 -6.01
C VAL A 28 -4.32 -11.30 -5.53
N LYS A 29 -3.52 -11.93 -6.37
CA LYS A 29 -2.62 -13.02 -5.95
C LYS A 29 -1.35 -12.37 -5.41
N LEU A 30 -1.19 -12.38 -4.08
CA LEU A 30 -0.14 -11.61 -3.39
C LEU A 30 1.28 -11.94 -3.89
N SER A 31 1.57 -13.21 -4.18
CA SER A 31 2.86 -13.63 -4.73
C SER A 31 3.16 -13.01 -6.10
N LYS A 32 2.17 -12.97 -7.00
CA LYS A 32 2.29 -12.28 -8.30
C LYS A 32 2.42 -10.76 -8.09
N PHE A 33 1.70 -10.19 -7.12
CA PHE A 33 1.77 -8.77 -6.81
C PHE A 33 3.14 -8.35 -6.28
N LYS A 34 3.78 -9.13 -5.41
CA LYS A 34 5.16 -8.88 -4.96
C LYS A 34 6.13 -8.85 -6.13
N ILE A 35 6.04 -9.82 -7.04
CA ILE A 35 6.87 -9.89 -8.26
C ILE A 35 6.63 -8.67 -9.16
N TYR A 36 5.37 -8.24 -9.30
CA TYR A 36 5.03 -7.05 -10.07
C TYR A 36 5.65 -5.77 -9.46
N LEU A 37 5.57 -5.59 -8.14
CA LEU A 37 6.19 -4.46 -7.45
C LEU A 37 7.71 -4.44 -7.66
N GLU A 38 8.35 -5.60 -7.55
CA GLU A 38 9.79 -5.76 -7.76
C GLU A 38 10.18 -5.44 -9.21
N LYS A 39 9.52 -6.06 -10.19
CA LYS A 39 9.92 -5.92 -11.61
C LYS A 39 9.59 -4.55 -12.20
N LYS A 40 8.42 -3.99 -11.87
CA LYS A 40 7.96 -2.73 -12.49
C LYS A 40 8.46 -1.49 -11.75
N TYR A 41 8.57 -1.55 -10.43
CA TYR A 41 8.90 -0.39 -9.61
C TYR A 41 10.20 -0.56 -8.82
N ASP A 42 11.01 -1.60 -9.07
CA ASP A 42 12.26 -1.89 -8.35
C ASP A 42 12.09 -1.85 -6.82
N VAL A 43 10.97 -2.38 -6.35
CA VAL A 43 10.66 -2.45 -4.91
C VAL A 43 11.41 -3.62 -4.28
N LYS A 44 12.29 -3.31 -3.32
CA LYS A 44 13.01 -4.33 -2.53
C LYS A 44 12.13 -4.87 -1.42
N GLU A 45 11.67 -3.97 -0.54
CA GLU A 45 10.87 -4.29 0.63
C GLU A 45 9.46 -3.74 0.45
N ALA A 46 8.46 -4.57 0.78
CA ALA A 46 7.05 -4.21 0.69
C ALA A 46 6.40 -4.48 2.05
N TYR A 47 5.99 -3.41 2.72
CA TYR A 47 5.38 -3.43 4.04
C TYR A 47 3.85 -3.49 3.87
N TYR A 48 3.25 -4.58 4.37
CA TYR A 48 1.82 -4.83 4.27
C TYR A 48 1.18 -4.57 5.62
N PHE A 49 0.38 -3.51 5.72
CA PHE A 49 -0.25 -3.09 6.95
C PHE A 49 -1.64 -3.70 7.07
N LEU A 50 -1.91 -4.30 8.23
CA LEU A 50 -3.22 -4.81 8.59
C LEU A 50 -3.64 -4.31 9.96
N GLY A 51 -4.88 -3.82 10.05
CA GLY A 51 -5.57 -3.61 11.31
C GLY A 51 -5.85 -4.93 12.00
N TYR A 52 -6.01 -4.90 13.33
CA TYR A 52 -6.34 -6.09 14.10
C TYR A 52 -7.73 -6.60 13.73
N VAL A 53 -7.78 -7.78 13.12
CA VAL A 53 -9.01 -8.53 12.91
C VAL A 53 -9.14 -9.45 14.13
N GLN A 54 -10.16 -9.21 14.96
CA GLN A 54 -10.44 -9.98 16.17
C GLN A 54 -10.61 -11.49 15.91
N ASP A 55 -10.90 -11.85 14.66
CA ASP A 55 -11.04 -13.22 14.22
C ASP A 55 -9.81 -13.67 13.44
N ILE A 56 -9.18 -14.70 14.00
CA ILE A 56 -7.96 -15.40 13.60
C ILE A 56 -8.01 -15.78 12.12
N ASN A 57 -7.57 -14.89 11.23
CA ASN A 57 -7.34 -15.22 9.82
C ASN A 57 -5.86 -15.55 9.61
N GLN A 58 -5.34 -16.56 10.31
CA GLN A 58 -3.94 -17.00 10.22
C GLN A 58 -3.52 -17.34 8.79
N GLU A 59 -4.47 -17.78 7.97
CA GLU A 59 -4.25 -18.09 6.56
C GLU A 59 -3.81 -16.85 5.78
N ILE A 60 -4.47 -15.69 5.96
CA ILE A 60 -4.09 -14.45 5.26
C ILE A 60 -2.71 -13.97 5.70
N TYR A 61 -2.38 -14.10 6.99
CA TYR A 61 -1.05 -13.74 7.50
C TYR A 61 0.02 -14.63 6.89
N SER A 62 -0.23 -15.94 6.84
CA SER A 62 0.67 -16.89 6.18
C SER A 62 0.82 -16.61 4.70
N GLU A 63 -0.26 -16.24 3.99
CA GLU A 63 -0.21 -15.88 2.57
C GLU A 63 0.66 -14.64 2.34
N ILE A 64 0.45 -13.57 3.11
CA ILE A 64 1.21 -12.32 3.01
C ILE A 64 2.71 -12.58 3.24
N GLN A 65 3.05 -13.32 4.30
CA GLN A 65 4.44 -13.64 4.62
C GLN A 65 5.07 -14.56 3.57
N LYS A 66 4.38 -15.62 3.12
CA LYS A 66 4.87 -16.53 2.07
C LYS A 66 5.05 -15.82 0.72
N ALA A 67 4.26 -14.78 0.46
CA ALA A 67 4.42 -13.94 -0.72
C ALA A 67 5.62 -12.97 -0.64
N GLY A 68 6.30 -12.88 0.52
CA GLY A 68 7.50 -12.07 0.70
C GLY A 68 7.24 -10.62 1.12
N PHE A 69 6.08 -10.33 1.71
CA PHE A 69 5.79 -9.04 2.32
C PHE A 69 6.24 -9.01 3.79
N ILE A 70 6.65 -7.83 4.25
CA ILE A 70 6.87 -7.54 5.66
C ILE A 70 5.51 -7.17 6.26
N LEU A 71 4.92 -8.10 7.00
CA LEU A 71 3.63 -7.89 7.66
C LEU A 71 3.79 -6.95 8.88
N VAL A 72 3.03 -5.86 8.90
CA VAL A 72 3.03 -4.86 9.98
C VAL A 72 1.64 -4.79 10.61
N PHE A 73 1.57 -5.00 11.91
CA PHE A 73 0.33 -4.94 12.67
C PHE A 73 0.20 -3.63 13.42
N LYS A 74 -1.01 -3.06 13.40
CA LYS A 74 -1.37 -2.03 14.37
C LYS A 74 -1.51 -2.65 15.76
N GLN A 75 -0.72 -2.19 16.72
CA GLN A 75 -0.88 -2.61 18.12
C GLN A 75 -2.19 -2.02 18.65
N HIS A 76 -3.14 -2.90 19.01
CA HIS A 76 -4.33 -2.50 19.74
C HIS A 76 -4.14 -2.69 21.23
N ASN A 77 -4.44 -1.65 22.00
CA ASN A 77 -4.71 -1.77 23.42
C ASN A 77 -6.15 -2.33 23.57
N PRO A 78 -6.39 -3.48 24.23
CA PRO A 78 -7.72 -4.10 24.33
C PRO A 78 -8.80 -3.16 24.89
N ALA A 79 -8.40 -2.15 25.66
CA ALA A 79 -9.29 -1.14 26.25
C ALA A 79 -9.86 -0.11 25.25
N MET A 80 -9.36 -0.06 24.01
CA MET A 80 -9.81 0.88 22.97
C MET A 80 -10.82 0.22 22.01
N LEU A 81 -11.83 -0.45 22.58
CA LEU A 81 -13.01 -1.02 21.89
C LEU A 81 -13.98 0.07 21.38
N GLY A 82 -13.44 1.18 20.85
CA GLY A 82 -14.20 2.22 20.17
C GLY A 82 -14.39 1.88 18.69
N LYS A 83 -15.53 2.29 18.13
CA LYS A 83 -16.04 2.03 16.75
C LYS A 83 -15.07 2.24 15.56
N LYS A 84 -13.85 2.77 15.73
CA LYS A 84 -12.86 2.93 14.64
C LYS A 84 -11.99 1.68 14.52
N LYS A 85 -12.57 0.65 13.92
CA LYS A 85 -11.99 -0.68 13.69
C LYS A 85 -10.84 -0.58 12.65
N GLY A 86 -9.62 -0.98 13.02
CA GLY A 86 -8.59 -1.47 12.10
C GLY A 86 -7.95 -0.52 11.07
N ASN A 87 -8.23 0.78 11.05
CA ASN A 87 -7.54 1.74 10.15
C ASN A 87 -6.03 1.81 10.48
N VAL A 88 -5.17 1.75 9.45
CA VAL A 88 -3.69 1.73 9.56
C VAL A 88 -3.02 2.98 9.00
N ASP A 89 -3.78 4.03 8.68
CA ASP A 89 -3.28 5.19 7.94
C ASP A 89 -2.21 5.94 8.70
N THR A 90 -2.45 6.18 9.98
CA THR A 90 -1.48 6.80 10.89
C THR A 90 -0.20 5.97 11.01
N ASP A 91 -0.33 4.64 10.99
CA ASP A 91 0.80 3.72 11.13
C ASP A 91 1.66 3.72 9.87
N ILE A 92 1.04 3.71 8.68
CA ILE A 92 1.74 3.85 7.39
C ILE A 92 2.45 5.20 7.31
N VAL A 93 1.74 6.30 7.60
CA VAL A 93 2.31 7.65 7.58
C VAL A 93 3.50 7.72 8.52
N PHE A 94 3.35 7.26 9.76
CA PHE A 94 4.40 7.32 10.76
C PHE A 94 5.64 6.48 10.37
N GLU A 95 5.45 5.26 9.87
CA GLU A 95 6.59 4.44 9.44
C GLU A 95 7.33 5.04 8.24
N ILE A 96 6.62 5.66 7.30
CA ILE A 96 7.25 6.41 6.20
C ILE A 96 8.06 7.61 6.74
N MET A 97 7.45 8.43 7.59
CA MET A 97 8.08 9.61 8.17
C MET A 97 9.30 9.25 9.02
N LYS A 98 9.23 8.15 9.77
CA LYS A 98 10.32 7.62 10.59
C LYS A 98 11.52 7.20 9.73
N LYS A 99 11.30 6.56 8.58
CA LYS A 99 12.37 6.20 7.64
C LYS A 99 13.02 7.43 7.00
N LEU A 100 12.23 8.45 6.66
CA LEU A 100 12.75 9.74 6.18
C LEU A 100 13.60 10.42 7.26
N TYR A 101 13.07 10.56 8.47
CA TYR A 101 13.74 11.21 9.60
C TYR A 101 15.05 10.52 9.98
N ARG A 102 15.06 9.17 9.98
CA ARG A 102 16.26 8.36 10.26
C ARG A 102 17.24 8.29 9.10
N LYS A 103 16.90 8.87 7.93
CA LYS A 103 17.72 8.85 6.71
C LYS A 103 18.06 7.41 6.27
N ASP A 104 17.08 6.52 6.36
CA ASP A 104 17.20 5.16 5.83
C ASP A 104 17.60 5.20 4.34
N ASN A 105 18.45 4.27 3.90
CA ASN A 105 18.90 4.22 2.51
C ASN A 105 17.84 3.59 1.58
N PHE A 106 16.95 4.42 1.04
CA PHE A 106 15.99 4.05 -0.02
C PHE A 106 15.87 5.15 -1.08
N ALA A 107 15.49 4.77 -2.30
CA ALA A 107 15.26 5.71 -3.40
C ALA A 107 13.94 6.46 -3.19
N LYS A 108 12.81 5.79 -3.46
CA LYS A 108 11.48 6.38 -3.45
C LYS A 108 10.42 5.41 -2.90
N ILE A 109 9.24 5.97 -2.62
CA ILE A 109 8.12 5.27 -2.00
C ILE A 109 7.03 4.98 -3.02
N VAL A 110 6.56 3.73 -3.02
CA VAL A 110 5.34 3.28 -3.68
C VAL A 110 4.26 3.09 -2.61
N LEU A 111 3.12 3.75 -2.76
CA LEU A 111 1.97 3.60 -1.85
C LEU A 111 0.86 2.82 -2.55
N VAL A 112 0.21 1.89 -1.86
CA VAL A 112 -0.94 1.16 -2.39
C VAL A 112 -2.16 1.48 -1.54
N SER A 113 -2.94 2.45 -2.00
CA SER A 113 -4.22 2.86 -1.43
C SER A 113 -4.92 3.81 -2.42
N GLY A 114 -6.23 3.96 -2.28
CA GLY A 114 -7.04 5.02 -2.88
C GLY A 114 -7.54 6.07 -1.89
N ASP A 115 -7.21 5.91 -0.60
CA ASP A 115 -7.70 6.79 0.46
C ASP A 115 -7.13 8.21 0.34
N GLY A 116 -8.01 9.21 0.49
CA GLY A 116 -7.64 10.62 0.45
C GLY A 116 -6.83 11.08 1.65
N ASP A 117 -6.89 10.34 2.77
CA ASP A 117 -6.16 10.67 4.00
C ASP A 117 -4.63 10.63 3.79
N TYR A 118 -4.15 9.91 2.75
CA TYR A 118 -2.74 9.92 2.36
C TYR A 118 -2.34 11.09 1.46
N LYS A 119 -3.25 11.98 1.03
CA LYS A 119 -2.93 13.04 0.06
C LYS A 119 -1.82 13.97 0.54
N LEU A 120 -1.88 14.40 1.80
CA LEU A 120 -0.85 15.26 2.41
C LEU A 120 0.53 14.58 2.40
N LEU A 121 0.58 13.28 2.70
CA LEU A 121 1.82 12.50 2.64
C LEU A 121 2.34 12.40 1.20
N VAL A 122 1.46 12.13 0.23
CA VAL A 122 1.85 12.05 -1.18
C VAL A 122 2.46 13.35 -1.67
N ASP A 123 1.82 14.49 -1.37
CA ASP A 123 2.31 15.81 -1.78
C ASP A 123 3.68 16.10 -1.18
N PHE A 124 3.82 15.88 0.13
CA PHE A 124 5.09 16.04 0.83
C PHE A 124 6.21 15.17 0.23
N LEU A 125 5.91 13.90 -0.08
CA LEU A 125 6.90 13.01 -0.70
C LEU A 125 7.29 13.45 -2.11
N ILE A 126 6.38 14.09 -2.86
CA ILE A 126 6.68 14.64 -4.19
C ILE A 126 7.64 15.82 -4.05
N GLU A 127 7.36 16.75 -3.13
CA GLU A 127 8.21 17.89 -2.81
C GLU A 127 9.62 17.45 -2.40
N GLU A 128 9.73 16.40 -1.58
CA GLU A 128 11.00 15.82 -1.13
C GLU A 128 11.70 14.96 -2.20
N ASN A 129 11.14 14.83 -3.41
CA ASN A 129 11.60 13.91 -4.46
C ASN A 129 11.74 12.45 -3.97
N LYS A 130 10.94 12.06 -2.98
CA LYS A 130 10.89 10.72 -2.38
C LYS A 130 9.66 9.92 -2.79
N PHE A 131 8.77 10.49 -3.59
CA PHE A 131 7.61 9.78 -4.13
C PHE A 131 7.90 9.11 -5.46
N LYS A 132 7.55 7.82 -5.58
CA LYS A 132 7.58 7.09 -6.86
C LYS A 132 6.20 7.07 -7.50
N LYS A 133 5.21 6.50 -6.81
CA LYS A 133 3.87 6.27 -7.36
C LYS A 133 2.85 5.86 -6.28
N ILE A 134 1.59 6.23 -6.43
CA ILE A 134 0.45 5.60 -5.74
C ILE A 134 -0.24 4.61 -6.68
N LEU A 135 -0.53 3.41 -6.18
CA LEU A 135 -1.21 2.35 -6.93
C LEU A 135 -2.64 2.23 -6.42
N PHE A 136 -3.57 2.75 -7.20
CA PHE A 136 -4.99 2.70 -6.87
C PHE A 136 -5.55 1.29 -7.11
N PRO A 137 -6.14 0.63 -6.09
CA PRO A 137 -6.75 -0.69 -6.26
C PRO A 137 -7.88 -0.69 -7.32
N ASN A 138 -8.63 0.40 -7.41
CA ASN A 138 -9.72 0.63 -8.37
C ASN A 138 -9.81 2.14 -8.70
N LYS A 139 -10.16 2.48 -9.96
CA LYS A 139 -10.35 3.86 -10.43
C LYS A 139 -11.42 4.64 -9.68
N LYS A 140 -12.50 3.99 -9.25
CA LYS A 140 -13.63 4.62 -8.53
C LYS A 140 -13.34 4.91 -7.05
N PHE A 141 -12.46 4.12 -6.43
CA PHE A 141 -12.09 4.29 -5.02
C PHE A 141 -10.92 5.25 -4.81
N ALA A 142 -10.33 5.78 -5.89
CA ALA A 142 -9.37 6.87 -5.77
C ALA A 142 -10.10 8.14 -5.33
N SER A 143 -9.70 8.71 -4.18
CA SER A 143 -10.24 9.97 -3.69
C SER A 143 -10.18 11.07 -4.75
N SER A 144 -11.22 11.91 -4.79
CA SER A 144 -11.29 13.07 -5.69
C SER A 144 -10.14 14.06 -5.49
N LEU A 145 -9.47 14.00 -4.33
CA LEU A 145 -8.27 14.76 -4.03
C LEU A 145 -7.10 14.45 -4.99
N TYR A 146 -7.07 13.27 -5.60
CA TYR A 146 -6.03 12.88 -6.55
C TYR A 146 -6.29 13.36 -8.00
N LYS A 147 -7.39 14.09 -8.27
CA LYS A 147 -7.68 14.58 -9.64
C LYS A 147 -6.61 15.51 -10.21
N SER A 148 -5.89 16.24 -9.35
CA SER A 148 -4.79 17.13 -9.76
C SER A 148 -3.43 16.43 -9.78
N LEU A 149 -3.36 15.15 -9.43
CA LEU A 149 -2.10 14.40 -9.40
C LEU A 149 -1.63 14.10 -10.82
N GLY A 150 -0.37 14.41 -11.14
CA GLY A 150 0.24 14.10 -12.43
C GLY A 150 0.19 12.60 -12.77
N GLY A 151 0.00 12.26 -14.05
CA GLY A 151 -0.09 10.86 -14.51
C GLY A 151 1.17 10.03 -14.23
N GLU A 152 2.31 10.67 -14.08
CA GLU A 152 3.57 10.07 -13.68
C GLU A 152 3.56 9.53 -12.24
N TYR A 153 2.62 10.00 -11.40
CA TYR A 153 2.57 9.73 -9.96
C TYR A 153 1.52 8.71 -9.55
N PHE A 154 0.68 8.20 -10.46
CA PHE A 154 -0.26 7.12 -10.13
C PHE A 154 -0.37 6.05 -11.22
N ASP A 155 -0.78 4.84 -10.84
CA ASP A 155 -1.24 3.78 -11.75
C ASP A 155 -2.49 3.10 -11.14
N HIS A 156 -3.30 2.42 -11.97
CA HIS A 156 -4.46 1.64 -11.51
C HIS A 156 -4.19 0.14 -11.61
N LEU A 157 -4.37 -0.58 -10.50
CA LEU A 157 -4.17 -2.03 -10.43
C LEU A 157 -5.23 -2.81 -11.23
N GLU A 158 -6.43 -2.25 -11.38
CA GLU A 158 -7.51 -2.86 -12.16
C GLU A 158 -7.37 -2.70 -13.69
N SER A 159 -6.35 -1.97 -14.16
CA SER A 159 -6.07 -1.89 -15.60
C SER A 159 -5.79 -3.28 -16.16
N LYS A 160 -6.26 -3.57 -17.38
CA LYS A 160 -6.25 -4.91 -17.98
C LYS A 160 -4.85 -5.55 -17.90
N ASP A 161 -3.83 -4.85 -18.36
CA ASP A 161 -2.44 -5.35 -18.42
C ASP A 161 -1.84 -5.61 -17.03
N VAL A 162 -2.28 -4.87 -16.01
CA VAL A 162 -1.82 -5.09 -14.63
C VAL A 162 -2.58 -6.25 -14.01
N LYS A 163 -3.91 -6.27 -14.17
CA LYS A 163 -4.80 -7.30 -13.64
C LYS A 163 -4.42 -8.69 -14.16
N GLU A 164 -4.13 -8.84 -15.44
CA GLU A 164 -3.65 -10.10 -16.02
C GLU A 164 -2.35 -10.62 -15.37
N LYS A 165 -1.48 -9.71 -14.90
CA LYS A 165 -0.22 -10.06 -14.25
C LYS A 165 -0.37 -10.43 -12.78
N ILE A 166 -1.38 -9.92 -12.08
CA ILE A 166 -1.46 -10.00 -10.61
C ILE A 166 -2.74 -10.60 -10.06
N SER A 167 -3.76 -10.87 -10.87
CA SER A 167 -4.96 -11.58 -10.42
C SER A 167 -4.67 -13.06 -10.15
N ILE A 168 -5.59 -13.71 -9.42
CA ILE A 168 -5.64 -15.18 -9.32
C ILE A 168 -5.70 -15.78 -10.72
#